data_AF-A0A4Q3UM66-F1
#
_entry.id   AF-A0A4Q3UM66-F1
#
_cell.length_a   1.000
_cell.length_b   1.000
_cell.length_c   1.000
_cell.angle_alpha   90.00
_cell.angle_beta   90.00
_cell.angle_gamma   90.00
#
_symmetry.space_group_name_H-M   'P 1'
#
loop_
_entity.id
_entity.type
_entity.pdbx_description
1 polymer ?
#
loop_
_entity_poly.entity_id
_entity_poly.type
_entity_poly.pdbx_seq_one_letter_code
_entity_poly.pdbx_strand_id
1 'polypeptide(L)'
;MAFEASYPRRKTVPCRVGPVTIGAGHPVVVQSMVTEETRNVDAVVEQIIALHREGCEIVRVTTPSLNDARICQEIAAKVRERYQYVPLTADVHHQGSDIAVEAAKWVDEVRLNPGLFVFKRHGTRSDKQGMGQVDVRGREETEIDRLRNELAYDPVEWGEEVAAIEESLIPVIETCKRFDRGMRIGVNHGSLSERMLVTYGDTPEGMVQSALEYLRLCEKHG
;
A
#
# COMPACT_ATOMS: atom_id res chain seq x y z
N MET A 1 -13.66 -39.56 11.11
CA MET A 1 -12.58 -38.98 11.93
C MET A 1 -12.33 -37.58 11.40
N ALA A 2 -12.59 -36.54 12.19
CA ALA A 2 -12.23 -35.18 11.80
C ALA A 2 -10.71 -35.04 11.92
N PHE A 3 -10.06 -34.54 10.88
CA PHE A 3 -8.64 -34.24 10.92
C PHE A 3 -8.47 -33.00 11.81
N GLU A 4 -7.89 -33.15 13.00
CA GLU A 4 -7.47 -32.01 13.82
C GLU A 4 -6.28 -31.34 13.14
N ALA A 5 -6.56 -30.37 12.26
CA ALA A 5 -5.53 -29.52 11.69
C ALA A 5 -5.17 -28.43 12.71
N SER A 6 -3.94 -28.44 13.22
CA SER A 6 -3.39 -27.30 13.95
C SER A 6 -2.75 -26.34 12.96
N TYR A 7 -3.15 -25.07 12.98
CA TYR A 7 -2.53 -24.00 12.18
C TYR A 7 -1.63 -23.16 13.11
N PRO A 8 -0.36 -23.56 13.33
CA PRO A 8 0.51 -22.82 14.22
C PRO A 8 0.74 -21.40 13.67
N ARG A 9 0.72 -20.42 14.58
CA ARG A 9 0.91 -19.03 14.20
C ARG A 9 2.33 -18.80 13.70
N ARG A 10 2.48 -18.21 12.50
CA ARG A 10 3.79 -17.82 11.95
C ARG A 10 4.47 -16.83 12.91
N LYS A 11 5.76 -17.07 13.21
CA LYS A 11 6.58 -16.13 13.98
C LYS A 11 6.80 -14.86 13.17
N THR A 12 6.46 -13.72 13.76
CA THR A 12 6.63 -12.37 13.18
C THR A 12 7.08 -11.39 14.25
N VAL A 13 7.52 -10.20 13.82
CA VAL A 13 7.81 -9.08 14.72
C VAL A 13 6.51 -8.33 15.07
N PRO A 14 6.43 -7.70 16.26
CA PRO A 14 5.30 -6.83 16.59
C PRO A 14 5.40 -5.50 15.85
N CYS A 15 4.28 -5.01 15.33
CA CYS A 15 4.14 -3.70 14.70
C CYS A 15 2.95 -2.96 15.33
N ARG A 16 3.14 -1.69 15.72
CA ARG A 16 2.09 -0.88 16.34
C ARG A 16 1.35 -0.04 15.31
N VAL A 17 0.04 0.05 15.47
CA VAL A 17 -0.86 0.97 14.77
C VAL A 17 -1.69 1.67 15.84
N GLY A 18 -1.22 2.84 16.27
CA GLY A 18 -1.76 3.53 17.44
C GLY A 18 -1.64 2.66 18.71
N PRO A 19 -2.74 2.40 19.44
CA PRO A 19 -2.76 1.48 20.59
C PRO A 19 -2.77 -0.01 20.20
N VAL A 20 -3.03 -0.37 18.95
CA VAL A 20 -3.14 -1.77 18.50
C VAL A 20 -1.77 -2.33 18.12
N THR A 21 -1.49 -3.59 18.47
CA THR A 21 -0.25 -4.30 18.09
C THR A 21 -0.57 -5.52 17.23
N ILE A 22 0.02 -5.58 16.04
CA ILE A 22 -0.13 -6.66 15.06
C ILE A 22 1.14 -7.52 15.07
N GLY A 23 0.98 -8.85 14.96
CA GLY A 23 2.11 -9.78 14.81
C GLY A 23 2.59 -10.41 16.13
N ALA A 24 3.72 -11.12 16.04
CA ALA A 24 4.28 -11.96 17.09
C ALA A 24 3.21 -12.90 17.71
N GLY A 25 2.82 -12.65 18.97
CA GLY A 25 1.81 -13.41 19.72
C GLY A 25 0.47 -12.68 19.94
N HIS A 26 0.33 -11.42 19.54
CA HIS A 26 -0.89 -10.61 19.77
C HIS A 26 -2.05 -11.11 18.90
N PRO A 27 -3.34 -11.08 19.30
CA PRO A 27 -4.45 -11.59 18.50
C PRO A 27 -4.48 -11.12 17.02
N VAL A 28 -5.15 -11.87 16.15
CA VAL A 28 -5.39 -11.41 14.76
C VAL A 28 -6.37 -10.24 14.82
N VAL A 29 -5.91 -9.08 14.35
CA VAL A 29 -6.66 -7.82 14.41
C VAL A 29 -7.70 -7.76 13.30
N VAL A 30 -8.93 -7.41 13.66
CA VAL A 30 -10.03 -7.19 12.71
C VAL A 30 -9.98 -5.76 12.19
N GLN A 31 -10.04 -5.60 10.88
CA GLN A 31 -9.97 -4.30 10.21
C GLN A 31 -10.99 -4.21 9.08
N SER A 32 -11.38 -2.99 8.75
CA SER A 32 -12.34 -2.70 7.68
C SER A 32 -11.99 -1.36 7.02
N MET A 33 -12.71 -1.02 5.95
CA MET A 33 -12.50 0.20 5.18
C MET A 33 -13.82 0.93 5.00
N VAL A 34 -13.79 2.26 5.15
CA VAL A 34 -14.95 3.09 4.82
C VAL A 34 -15.25 3.02 3.33
N THR A 35 -16.52 3.12 2.98
CA THR A 35 -17.03 3.18 1.60
C THR A 35 -17.48 4.58 1.22
N GLU A 36 -17.68 5.47 2.20
CA GLU A 36 -18.02 6.87 1.98
C GLU A 36 -16.89 7.63 1.29
N GLU A 37 -17.24 8.65 0.50
CA GLU A 37 -16.25 9.56 -0.09
C GLU A 37 -15.57 10.35 1.02
N THR A 38 -14.23 10.35 1.07
CA THR A 38 -13.42 10.99 2.12
C THR A 38 -13.78 12.45 2.38
N ARG A 39 -14.28 13.15 1.36
CA ARG A 39 -14.71 14.56 1.45
C ARG A 39 -16.03 14.76 2.18
N ASN A 40 -16.86 13.72 2.28
CA ASN A 40 -18.04 13.71 3.12
C ASN A 40 -17.64 13.36 4.56
N VAL A 41 -17.00 14.31 5.23
CA VAL A 41 -16.37 14.11 6.54
C VAL A 41 -17.35 13.54 7.57
N ASP A 42 -18.58 14.05 7.63
CA ASP A 42 -19.56 13.60 8.62
C ASP A 42 -20.00 12.14 8.36
N ALA A 43 -20.27 11.76 7.11
CA ALA A 43 -20.62 10.38 6.77
C ALA A 43 -19.44 9.41 7.04
N VAL A 44 -18.21 9.81 6.72
CA VAL A 44 -17.01 9.01 7.02
C VAL A 44 -16.85 8.83 8.53
N VAL A 45 -17.03 9.89 9.33
CA VAL A 45 -16.95 9.83 10.80
C VAL A 45 -18.02 8.89 11.36
N GLU A 46 -19.27 8.99 10.88
CA GLU A 46 -20.36 8.09 11.28
C GLU A 46 -20.06 6.63 10.94
N GLN A 47 -19.53 6.37 9.74
CA GLN A 47 -19.17 5.02 9.31
C GLN A 47 -17.99 4.45 10.11
N ILE A 48 -16.96 5.25 10.43
CA ILE A 48 -15.84 4.84 11.29
C ILE A 48 -16.36 4.41 12.66
N ILE A 49 -17.23 5.22 13.27
CA ILE A 49 -17.83 4.92 14.58
C ILE A 49 -18.67 3.64 14.51
N ALA A 50 -19.47 3.48 13.46
CA ALA A 50 -20.29 2.28 13.25
C ALA A 50 -19.42 1.02 13.13
N LEU A 51 -18.39 1.04 12.27
CA LEU A 51 -17.46 -0.08 12.10
C LEU A 51 -16.78 -0.45 13.42
N HIS A 52 -16.29 0.55 14.17
CA HIS A 52 -15.62 0.30 15.44
C HIS A 52 -16.57 -0.27 16.51
N ARG A 53 -17.84 0.15 16.53
CA ARG A 53 -18.87 -0.41 17.42
C ARG A 53 -19.17 -1.89 17.14
N GLU A 54 -19.05 -2.32 15.89
CA GLU A 54 -19.19 -3.72 15.47
C GLU A 54 -17.92 -4.56 15.74
N GLY A 55 -16.88 -3.97 16.33
CA GLY A 55 -15.64 -4.66 16.70
C GLY A 55 -14.50 -4.54 15.70
N CYS A 56 -14.59 -3.63 14.72
CA CYS A 56 -13.44 -3.25 13.90
C CYS A 56 -12.40 -2.52 14.75
N GLU A 57 -11.15 -2.99 14.73
CA GLU A 57 -10.07 -2.45 15.57
C GLU A 57 -9.21 -1.41 14.84
N ILE A 58 -9.15 -1.45 13.50
CA ILE A 58 -8.44 -0.48 12.66
C ILE A 58 -9.32 -0.16 11.45
N VAL A 59 -9.59 1.13 11.21
CA VAL A 59 -10.44 1.57 10.10
C VAL A 59 -9.60 2.27 9.03
N ARG A 60 -9.70 1.82 7.78
CA ARG A 60 -9.00 2.40 6.64
C ARG A 60 -9.86 3.40 5.89
N VAL A 61 -9.26 4.50 5.43
CA VAL A 61 -9.88 5.59 4.66
C VAL A 61 -9.15 5.76 3.33
N THR A 62 -9.89 5.87 2.23
CA THR A 62 -9.26 6.13 0.93
C THR A 62 -8.66 7.53 0.88
N THR A 63 -7.43 7.64 0.36
CA THR A 63 -6.69 8.91 0.35
C THR A 63 -6.02 9.11 -1.01
N PRO A 64 -6.81 9.40 -2.08
CA PRO A 64 -6.27 9.46 -3.44
C PRO A 64 -5.58 10.79 -3.78
N SER A 65 -5.77 11.85 -3.00
CA SER A 65 -5.13 13.14 -3.23
C SER A 65 -4.56 13.76 -1.95
N LEU A 66 -3.70 14.76 -2.12
CA LEU A 66 -3.14 15.53 -1.01
C LEU A 66 -4.23 16.26 -0.20
N ASN A 67 -5.33 16.65 -0.85
CA ASN A 67 -6.45 17.26 -0.15
C ASN A 67 -7.15 16.24 0.77
N ASP A 68 -7.34 15.01 0.29
CA ASP A 68 -7.93 13.94 1.09
C ASP A 68 -7.03 13.56 2.28
N ALA A 69 -5.70 13.62 2.10
CA ALA A 69 -4.75 13.42 3.20
C ALA A 69 -4.90 14.49 4.30
N ARG A 70 -5.11 15.77 3.92
CA ARG A 70 -5.37 16.85 4.88
C ARG A 70 -6.72 16.67 5.58
N ILE A 71 -7.75 16.23 4.86
CA ILE A 71 -9.08 15.95 5.43
C ILE A 71 -9.02 14.87 6.52
N CYS A 72 -8.07 13.93 6.45
CA CYS A 72 -7.88 12.92 7.50
C CYS A 72 -7.65 13.54 8.89
N GLN A 73 -7.08 14.76 8.97
CA GLN A 73 -6.96 15.49 10.25
C GLN A 73 -8.33 15.78 10.85
N GLU A 74 -9.25 16.32 10.04
CA GLU A 74 -10.60 16.67 10.49
C GLU A 74 -11.41 15.42 10.84
N ILE A 75 -11.31 14.36 10.03
CA ILE A 75 -11.94 13.06 10.31
C ILE A 75 -11.46 12.53 11.66
N ALA A 76 -10.14 12.43 11.87
CA ALA A 76 -9.58 11.89 13.11
C ALA A 76 -9.99 12.72 14.34
N ALA A 77 -10.03 14.06 14.21
CA ALA A 77 -10.47 14.95 15.27
C ALA A 77 -11.96 14.73 15.62
N LYS A 78 -12.84 14.69 14.60
CA LYS A 78 -14.28 14.51 14.79
C LYS A 78 -14.64 13.12 15.33
N VAL A 79 -13.94 12.06 14.92
CA VAL A 79 -14.14 10.72 15.51
C VAL A 79 -13.80 10.74 17.00
N ARG A 80 -12.68 11.37 17.40
CA ARG A 80 -12.30 11.49 18.81
C ARG A 80 -13.26 12.35 19.61
N GLU A 81 -13.73 13.45 19.04
CA GLU A 81 -14.69 14.36 19.68
C GLU A 81 -16.06 13.69 19.91
N ARG A 82 -16.58 12.98 18.89
CA ARG A 82 -17.93 12.42 18.91
C ARG A 82 -18.01 11.03 19.56
N TYR A 83 -16.90 10.33 19.72
CA TYR A 83 -16.88 8.95 20.18
C TYR A 83 -15.67 8.61 21.05
N GLN A 84 -14.57 8.16 20.44
CA GLN A 84 -13.33 7.79 21.12
C GLN A 84 -12.19 7.68 20.11
N TYR A 85 -11.00 7.31 20.58
CA TYR A 85 -9.88 7.01 19.70
C TYR A 85 -10.17 5.75 18.87
N VAL A 86 -10.06 5.87 17.54
CA VAL A 86 -10.10 4.74 16.61
C VAL A 86 -8.83 4.81 15.76
N PRO A 87 -8.01 3.75 15.70
CA PRO A 87 -6.82 3.73 14.86
C PRO A 87 -7.20 3.84 13.38
N LEU A 88 -6.58 4.78 12.66
CA LEU A 88 -6.88 5.02 11.25
C LEU A 88 -5.74 4.62 10.33
N THR A 89 -6.09 4.07 9.18
CA THR A 89 -5.16 3.82 8.07
C THR A 89 -5.50 4.71 6.87
N ALA A 90 -4.53 5.42 6.31
CA ALA A 90 -4.70 6.10 5.02
C ALA A 90 -4.32 5.15 3.86
N ASP A 91 -5.24 4.94 2.93
CA ASP A 91 -5.02 4.13 1.72
C ASP A 91 -4.54 5.03 0.57
N VAL A 92 -3.22 5.16 0.47
CA VAL A 92 -2.57 6.07 -0.46
C VAL A 92 -2.43 5.43 -1.83
N HIS A 93 -2.86 6.17 -2.85
CA HIS A 93 -2.83 5.76 -4.26
C HIS A 93 -1.72 6.49 -5.04
N HIS A 94 -1.99 6.80 -6.31
CA HIS A 94 -1.05 7.36 -7.28
C HIS A 94 -0.25 8.57 -6.77
N GLN A 95 1.02 8.69 -7.19
CA GLN A 95 1.92 9.79 -6.79
C GLN A 95 1.98 9.95 -5.26
N GLY A 96 2.19 8.80 -4.60
CA GLY A 96 1.83 8.64 -3.19
C GLY A 96 2.78 9.25 -2.18
N SER A 97 3.97 9.73 -2.56
CA SER A 97 4.97 10.22 -1.60
C SER A 97 4.43 11.41 -0.78
N ASP A 98 4.05 12.50 -1.43
CA ASP A 98 3.56 13.71 -0.74
C ASP A 98 2.26 13.45 0.02
N ILE A 99 1.39 12.61 -0.56
CA ILE A 99 0.13 12.20 0.06
C ILE A 99 0.39 11.39 1.32
N ALA A 100 1.30 10.43 1.28
CA ALA A 100 1.65 9.60 2.43
C ALA A 100 2.37 10.39 3.52
N VAL A 101 3.28 11.30 3.15
CA VAL A 101 3.93 12.23 4.09
C VAL A 101 2.89 13.11 4.80
N GLU A 102 1.91 13.64 4.06
CA GLU A 102 0.85 14.43 4.66
C GLU A 102 -0.06 13.58 5.56
N ALA A 103 -0.51 12.42 5.07
CA ALA A 103 -1.40 11.53 5.80
C ALA A 103 -0.79 11.01 7.11
N ALA A 104 0.49 10.65 7.11
CA ALA A 104 1.21 10.14 8.28
C ALA A 104 1.25 11.11 9.48
N LYS A 105 0.94 12.40 9.26
CA LYS A 105 0.78 13.38 10.35
C LYS A 105 -0.52 13.16 11.15
N TRP A 106 -1.52 12.56 10.51
CA TRP A 106 -2.92 12.56 10.97
C TRP A 106 -3.48 11.17 11.28
N VAL A 107 -2.98 10.12 10.62
CA VAL A 107 -3.41 8.72 10.81
C VAL A 107 -2.36 7.89 11.55
N ASP A 108 -2.69 6.64 11.90
CA ASP A 108 -1.80 5.72 12.62
C ASP A 108 -0.97 4.82 11.70
N GLU A 109 -1.50 4.52 10.50
CA GLU A 109 -0.84 3.71 9.50
C GLU A 109 -1.02 4.33 8.10
N VAL A 110 0.02 4.34 7.27
CA VAL A 110 -0.10 4.59 5.83
C VAL A 110 0.03 3.28 5.07
N ARG A 111 -0.93 3.00 4.17
CA ARG A 111 -0.85 1.87 3.25
C ARG A 111 -0.42 2.36 1.88
N LEU A 112 0.65 1.75 1.37
CA LEU A 112 1.21 2.01 0.05
C LEU A 112 0.97 0.79 -0.86
N ASN A 113 0.78 1.05 -2.15
CA ASN A 113 0.81 0.03 -3.20
C ASN A 113 2.03 0.25 -4.10
N PRO A 114 3.04 -0.64 -4.08
CA PRO A 114 4.23 -0.55 -4.93
C PRO A 114 3.98 -0.16 -6.38
N GLY A 115 3.07 -0.82 -7.08
CA GLY A 115 2.87 -0.55 -8.51
C GLY A 115 2.11 0.74 -8.82
N LEU A 116 1.59 1.45 -7.81
CA LEU A 116 0.93 2.76 -7.98
C LEU A 116 1.73 3.92 -7.36
N PHE A 117 2.71 3.63 -6.52
CA PHE A 117 3.34 4.62 -5.64
C PHE A 117 4.22 5.62 -6.40
N VAL A 118 5.02 5.14 -7.35
CA VAL A 118 5.89 5.99 -8.18
C VAL A 118 5.39 6.01 -9.62
N PHE A 119 5.09 7.21 -10.10
CA PHE A 119 4.80 7.48 -11.50
C PHE A 119 5.72 8.61 -11.98
N LYS A 120 7.04 8.36 -12.06
CA LYS A 120 7.87 9.26 -12.87
C LYS A 120 7.46 9.02 -14.31
N ARG A 121 6.81 10.03 -14.89
CA ARG A 121 6.29 10.08 -16.26
C ARG A 121 7.44 10.17 -17.28
N HIS A 122 8.48 9.36 -17.12
CA HIS A 122 9.21 8.89 -18.29
C HIS A 122 8.28 7.85 -18.87
N GLY A 123 7.62 8.14 -20.00
CA GLY A 123 6.62 7.23 -20.59
C GLY A 123 7.07 5.77 -20.50
N THR A 124 6.13 4.87 -20.22
CA THR A 124 6.40 3.43 -20.12
C THR A 124 7.18 2.97 -21.36
N ARG A 125 7.97 1.89 -21.25
CA ARG A 125 8.70 1.40 -22.44
C ARG A 125 7.71 1.08 -23.56
N SER A 126 6.54 0.59 -23.19
CA SER A 126 5.41 0.41 -24.08
C SER A 126 4.87 1.74 -24.65
N ASP A 127 4.75 2.83 -23.89
CA ASP A 127 4.42 4.16 -24.44
C ASP A 127 5.48 4.66 -25.43
N LYS A 128 6.77 4.46 -25.12
CA LYS A 128 7.88 4.84 -26.02
C LYS A 128 7.90 4.02 -27.30
N GLN A 129 7.39 2.78 -27.27
CA GLN A 129 7.19 1.93 -28.45
C GLN A 129 5.80 2.08 -29.09
N GLY A 130 4.93 2.97 -28.57
CA GLY A 130 3.58 3.20 -29.11
C GLY A 130 2.57 2.08 -28.81
N MET A 131 2.88 1.17 -27.88
CA MET A 131 2.06 0.00 -27.54
C MET A 131 1.03 0.27 -26.42
N GLY A 132 1.12 1.41 -25.72
CA GLY A 132 0.23 1.75 -24.59
C GLY A 132 0.41 0.82 -23.38
N GLN A 133 -0.51 0.84 -22.41
CA GLN A 133 -0.40 -0.01 -21.21
C GLN A 133 -0.49 -1.51 -21.59
N VAL A 134 0.54 -2.29 -21.26
CA VAL A 134 0.63 -3.70 -21.63
C VAL A 134 -0.18 -4.55 -20.65
N ASP A 135 -1.40 -4.90 -21.04
CA ASP A 135 -2.19 -5.90 -20.32
C ASP A 135 -1.84 -7.30 -20.83
N VAL A 136 -1.12 -8.08 -20.02
CA VAL A 136 -0.75 -9.47 -20.31
C VAL A 136 -1.80 -10.50 -19.86
N ARG A 137 -2.89 -10.06 -19.21
CA ARG A 137 -3.89 -10.97 -18.64
C ARG A 137 -4.69 -11.66 -19.74
N GLY A 138 -4.74 -12.99 -19.69
CA GLY A 138 -5.52 -13.80 -20.63
C GLY A 138 -4.90 -13.96 -22.03
N ARG A 139 -3.65 -13.53 -22.24
CA ARG A 139 -2.92 -13.77 -23.49
C ARG A 139 -2.27 -15.16 -23.53
N GLU A 140 -1.97 -15.65 -24.73
CA GLU A 140 -1.22 -16.90 -24.89
C GLU A 140 0.23 -16.76 -24.41
N GLU A 141 0.77 -17.84 -23.87
CA GLU A 141 2.13 -17.89 -23.28
C GLU A 141 3.21 -17.46 -24.28
N THR A 142 3.04 -17.80 -25.56
CA THR A 142 3.95 -17.41 -26.65
C THR A 142 3.94 -15.90 -26.93
N GLU A 143 2.79 -15.25 -26.80
CA GLU A 143 2.64 -13.81 -26.94
C GLU A 143 3.23 -13.08 -25.72
N ILE A 144 3.04 -13.64 -24.53
CA ILE A 144 3.64 -13.14 -23.29
C ILE A 144 5.16 -13.17 -23.41
N ASP A 145 5.75 -14.30 -23.81
CA ASP A 145 7.22 -14.43 -23.92
C ASP A 145 7.82 -13.50 -24.98
N ARG A 146 7.09 -13.24 -26.07
CA ARG A 146 7.50 -12.24 -27.05
C ARG A 146 7.51 -10.83 -26.44
N LEU A 147 6.43 -10.42 -25.79
CA LEU A 147 6.33 -9.11 -25.12
C LEU A 147 7.38 -8.95 -24.03
N ARG A 148 7.66 -10.00 -23.26
CA ARG A 148 8.72 -10.02 -22.24
C ARG A 148 10.09 -9.75 -22.83
N ASN A 149 10.39 -10.35 -23.98
CA ASN A 149 11.67 -10.13 -24.66
C ASN A 149 11.77 -8.73 -25.28
N GLU A 150 10.71 -8.22 -25.90
CA GLU A 150 10.68 -6.89 -26.52
C GLU A 150 10.74 -5.75 -25.48
N LEU A 151 10.14 -5.97 -24.31
CA LEU A 151 10.07 -5.02 -23.19
C LEU A 151 11.09 -5.31 -22.08
N ALA A 152 12.01 -6.25 -22.28
CA ALA A 152 12.99 -6.64 -21.27
C ALA A 152 13.77 -5.41 -20.80
N TYR A 153 13.75 -5.20 -19.48
CA TYR A 153 14.50 -4.16 -18.81
C TYR A 153 15.97 -4.57 -18.70
N ASP A 154 16.87 -3.67 -19.06
CA ASP A 154 18.29 -3.88 -18.81
C ASP A 154 18.65 -3.56 -17.34
N PRO A 155 19.81 -4.02 -16.83
CA PRO A 155 20.20 -3.78 -15.43
C PRO A 155 20.35 -2.30 -15.04
N VAL A 156 20.67 -1.42 -15.99
CA VAL A 156 20.78 0.03 -15.76
C VAL A 156 19.39 0.62 -15.60
N GLU A 157 18.47 0.35 -16.53
CA GLU A 157 17.07 0.79 -16.46
C GLU A 157 16.39 0.30 -15.17
N TRP A 158 16.64 -0.96 -14.79
CA TRP A 158 16.17 -1.52 -13.53
C TRP A 158 16.69 -0.72 -12.32
N GLY A 159 17.99 -0.44 -12.31
CA GLY A 159 18.63 0.33 -11.24
C GLY A 159 18.08 1.75 -11.12
N GLU A 160 17.82 2.42 -12.24
CA GLU A 160 17.24 3.76 -12.28
C GLU A 160 15.80 3.79 -11.72
N GLU A 161 14.96 2.81 -12.07
CA GLU A 161 13.62 2.71 -11.49
C GLU A 161 13.64 2.45 -9.99
N VAL A 162 14.51 1.53 -9.53
CA VAL A 162 14.67 1.26 -8.10
C VAL A 162 15.16 2.50 -7.36
N ALA A 163 16.10 3.26 -7.93
CA ALA A 163 16.58 4.51 -7.36
C ALA A 163 15.46 5.57 -7.28
N ALA A 164 14.58 5.65 -8.28
CA ALA A 164 13.43 6.55 -8.26
C ALA A 164 12.38 6.14 -7.20
N ILE A 165 12.16 4.84 -7.01
CA ILE A 165 11.34 4.30 -5.92
C ILE A 165 11.94 4.69 -4.58
N GLU A 166 13.24 4.46 -4.41
CA GLU A 166 13.98 4.78 -3.19
C GLU A 166 13.88 6.28 -2.86
N GLU A 167 14.16 7.17 -3.82
CA GLU A 167 14.02 8.62 -3.66
C GLU A 167 12.62 9.04 -3.21
N SER A 168 11.57 8.39 -3.75
CA SER A 168 10.18 8.68 -3.41
C SER A 168 9.76 8.08 -2.06
N LEU A 169 10.39 7.00 -1.61
CA LEU A 169 10.01 6.30 -0.39
C LEU A 169 10.69 6.87 0.86
N ILE A 170 11.91 7.39 0.73
CA ILE A 170 12.69 7.96 1.85
C ILE A 170 11.88 8.99 2.65
N PRO A 171 11.25 10.03 2.05
CA PRO A 171 10.48 11.01 2.82
C PRO A 171 9.33 10.39 3.60
N VAL A 172 8.71 9.33 3.06
CA VAL A 172 7.61 8.62 3.73
C VAL A 172 8.13 7.82 4.92
N ILE A 173 9.25 7.11 4.76
CA ILE A 173 9.89 6.36 5.86
C ILE A 173 10.27 7.32 6.99
N GLU A 174 10.97 8.40 6.66
CA GLU A 174 11.39 9.42 7.64
C GLU A 174 10.19 10.03 8.38
N THR A 175 9.10 10.31 7.66
CA THR A 175 7.89 10.86 8.26
C THR A 175 7.20 9.84 9.16
N CYS A 176 7.07 8.58 8.73
CA CYS A 176 6.48 7.53 9.54
C CYS A 176 7.27 7.33 10.84
N LYS A 177 8.60 7.33 10.77
CA LYS A 177 9.47 7.30 11.96
C LYS A 177 9.26 8.50 12.87
N ARG A 178 9.26 9.70 12.29
CA ARG A 178 9.10 10.96 13.04
C ARG A 178 7.80 10.99 13.84
N PHE A 179 6.73 10.44 13.29
CA PHE A 179 5.40 10.46 13.90
C PHE A 179 5.01 9.14 14.59
N ASP A 180 5.89 8.14 14.67
CA ASP A 180 5.62 6.78 15.20
C ASP A 180 4.42 6.11 14.49
N ARG A 181 4.49 6.00 13.17
CA ARG A 181 3.43 5.45 12.31
C ARG A 181 3.78 4.11 11.72
N GLY A 182 2.77 3.24 11.63
CA GLY A 182 2.83 2.02 10.86
C GLY A 182 2.90 2.32 9.36
N MET A 183 3.60 1.47 8.63
CA MET A 183 3.58 1.48 7.17
C MET A 183 3.22 0.09 6.66
N ARG A 184 2.21 0.01 5.80
CA ARG A 184 1.80 -1.23 5.16
C ARG A 184 2.16 -1.21 3.67
N ILE A 185 3.01 -2.13 3.25
CA ILE A 185 3.25 -2.41 1.84
C ILE A 185 2.23 -3.46 1.38
N GLY A 186 1.26 -3.06 0.57
CA GLY A 186 0.18 -3.93 0.11
C GLY A 186 0.17 -4.09 -1.41
N VAL A 187 0.58 -5.27 -1.88
CA VAL A 187 0.61 -5.64 -3.30
C VAL A 187 -0.64 -6.45 -3.66
N ASN A 188 -1.25 -6.13 -4.80
CA ASN A 188 -2.41 -6.84 -5.34
C ASN A 188 -2.19 -7.20 -6.81
N HIS A 189 -2.85 -8.27 -7.27
CA HIS A 189 -3.01 -8.57 -8.69
C HIS A 189 -3.56 -7.37 -9.47
N GLY A 190 -3.17 -7.25 -10.74
CA GLY A 190 -3.60 -6.17 -11.63
C GLY A 190 -3.07 -4.78 -11.30
N SER A 191 -2.20 -4.64 -10.30
CA SER A 191 -1.58 -3.36 -9.91
C SER A 191 -0.07 -3.45 -9.70
N LEU A 192 0.58 -4.46 -10.30
CA LEU A 192 2.03 -4.55 -10.37
C LEU A 192 2.59 -3.48 -11.32
N SER A 193 3.81 -3.01 -11.08
CA SER A 193 4.51 -2.12 -12.01
C SER A 193 4.81 -2.83 -13.34
N GLU A 194 4.97 -2.06 -14.42
CA GLU A 194 5.32 -2.61 -15.75
C GLU A 194 6.57 -3.50 -15.65
N ARG A 195 7.63 -3.03 -14.99
CA ARG A 195 8.85 -3.79 -14.75
C ARG A 195 8.61 -5.14 -14.07
N MET A 196 7.71 -5.19 -13.09
CA MET A 196 7.35 -6.44 -12.40
C MET A 196 6.49 -7.36 -13.30
N LEU A 197 5.55 -6.79 -14.06
CA LEU A 197 4.71 -7.54 -15.00
C LEU A 197 5.53 -8.16 -16.14
N VAL A 198 6.44 -7.38 -16.73
CA VAL A 198 7.35 -7.87 -17.78
C VAL A 198 8.27 -8.95 -17.23
N THR A 199 8.84 -8.76 -16.05
CA THR A 199 9.85 -9.71 -15.52
C THR A 199 9.24 -10.99 -14.96
N TYR A 200 8.17 -10.87 -14.17
CA TYR A 200 7.61 -11.98 -13.39
C TYR A 200 6.16 -12.33 -13.77
N GLY A 201 5.49 -11.50 -14.58
CA GLY A 201 4.06 -11.62 -14.86
C GLY A 201 3.17 -11.19 -13.69
N ASP A 202 1.85 -11.20 -13.91
CA ASP A 202 0.84 -11.07 -12.85
C ASP A 202 0.69 -12.39 -12.08
N THR A 203 1.76 -12.80 -11.41
CA THR A 203 1.91 -14.10 -10.74
C THR A 203 2.12 -13.91 -9.23
N PRO A 204 1.89 -14.95 -8.40
CA PRO A 204 2.25 -14.90 -6.99
C PRO A 204 3.72 -14.54 -6.75
N GLU A 205 4.63 -15.01 -7.61
CA GLU A 205 6.04 -14.65 -7.56
C GLU A 205 6.24 -13.16 -7.83
N GLY A 206 5.64 -12.61 -8.89
CA GLY A 206 5.71 -11.17 -9.19
C GLY A 206 5.20 -10.30 -8.05
N MET A 207 4.12 -10.73 -7.38
CA MET A 207 3.62 -10.05 -6.17
C MET A 207 4.62 -10.07 -5.01
N VAL A 208 5.26 -11.22 -4.77
CA VAL A 208 6.27 -11.36 -3.72
C VAL A 208 7.48 -10.50 -4.02
N GLN A 209 7.98 -10.50 -5.26
CA GLN A 209 9.14 -9.68 -5.65
C GLN A 209 8.84 -8.19 -5.52
N SER A 210 7.65 -7.75 -5.94
CA SER A 210 7.21 -6.36 -5.77
C SER A 210 7.14 -5.94 -4.30
N ALA A 211 6.65 -6.82 -3.41
CA ALA A 211 6.63 -6.54 -1.97
C ALA A 211 8.04 -6.50 -1.38
N LEU A 212 8.89 -7.48 -1.71
CA LEU A 212 10.25 -7.60 -1.19
C LEU A 212 11.14 -6.42 -1.59
N GLU A 213 10.97 -5.87 -2.79
CA GLU A 213 11.71 -4.68 -3.22
C GLU A 213 11.49 -3.50 -2.28
N TYR A 214 10.23 -3.18 -1.98
CA TYR A 214 9.88 -2.10 -1.05
C TYR A 214 10.32 -2.42 0.38
N LEU A 215 10.17 -3.68 0.82
CA LEU A 215 10.63 -4.10 2.15
C LEU A 215 12.14 -3.93 2.32
N ARG A 216 12.96 -4.29 1.33
CA ARG A 216 14.41 -4.09 1.37
C ARG A 216 14.79 -2.60 1.47
N LEU A 217 14.06 -1.73 0.77
CA LEU A 217 14.25 -0.28 0.87
C LEU A 217 13.88 0.24 2.26
N CYS A 218 12.77 -0.25 2.83
CA CYS A 218 12.43 0.05 4.23
C CYS A 218 13.55 -0.42 5.16
N GLU A 219 13.99 -1.68 5.10
CA GLU A 219 15.07 -2.21 5.95
C GLU A 219 16.39 -1.42 5.80
N LYS A 220 16.72 -0.97 4.59
CA LYS A 220 17.91 -0.15 4.31
C LYS A 220 17.87 1.20 5.01
N HIS A 221 16.69 1.83 5.07
CA HIS A 221 16.50 3.17 5.65
C HIS A 221 15.91 3.13 7.07
N GLY A 222 15.58 1.93 7.56
CA GLY A 222 15.24 1.50 8.93
C GLY A 222 13.75 1.49 9.27
#